data_AF-A0A2N2G6Y3-F1
#
_entry.id   AF-A0A2N2G6Y3-F1
#
_cell.length_a   1.000
_cell.length_b   1.000
_cell.length_c   1.000
_cell.angle_alpha   90.00
_cell.angle_beta   90.00
_cell.angle_gamma   90.00
#
_symmetry.space_group_name_H-M   'P 1'
#
loop_
_entity.id
_entity.type
_entity.pdbx_description
1 polymer ?
#
loop_
_entity_poly.entity_id
_entity_poly.type
_entity_poly.pdbx_seq_one_letter_code
_entity_poly.pdbx_strand_id
1 'polypeptide(L)'
;MNNTVEVDLTASAAGGHLKANNGASAAMNGAKQCLNVYCHSNGYSANVQYATTPAWGGSFPDDKCSNCHGNSPGVNIAGSTAHSAHVVGIHYEDIFNGISKKLPRGGGDTVNAAHGRNNRSTTINCNICHSSTVSSFFNDKNSVCKDCHGGVAPLKGNASIADTSKHVNGSVDVNFINSTIATKAQVAQAAFAAYTAAGSGGWSRNKSIYKSYTSGYDVTKVALSASPAYSAAGCAVACHGNNAVLWTDTVTCTSCHTRLK
;
A
#
# COMPACT_ATOMS: atom_id res chain seq x y z
N MET A 1 17.75 -2.96 -22.39
CA MET A 1 17.31 -4.34 -22.07
C MET A 1 16.87 -4.98 -23.38
N ASN A 2 17.39 -6.15 -23.73
CA ASN A 2 17.42 -6.64 -25.11
C ASN A 2 16.20 -7.52 -25.45
N ASN A 3 15.05 -7.27 -24.80
CA ASN A 3 13.78 -7.98 -24.99
C ASN A 3 13.81 -9.52 -24.87
N THR A 4 14.88 -10.11 -24.33
CA THR A 4 14.97 -11.53 -24.01
C THR A 4 14.97 -11.73 -22.49
N VAL A 5 14.05 -12.57 -22.00
CA VAL A 5 14.07 -13.12 -20.64
C VAL A 5 14.70 -14.50 -20.75
N GLU A 6 15.93 -14.67 -20.27
CA GLU A 6 16.51 -16.00 -20.08
C GLU A 6 15.88 -16.66 -18.85
N VAL A 7 15.27 -17.83 -19.05
CA VAL A 7 14.77 -18.68 -17.97
C VAL A 7 15.58 -19.96 -17.97
N ASP A 8 16.67 -19.99 -17.20
CA ASP A 8 17.45 -21.23 -16.97
C ASP A 8 16.73 -22.08 -15.91
N LEU A 9 16.19 -23.22 -16.34
CA LEU A 9 15.44 -24.19 -15.54
C LEU A 9 16.33 -25.29 -14.90
N THR A 10 17.66 -25.27 -15.12
CA THR A 10 18.57 -26.26 -14.53
C THR A 10 19.07 -25.80 -13.15
N ALA A 11 18.96 -26.68 -12.14
CA ALA A 11 19.16 -26.32 -10.73
C ALA A 11 20.60 -25.93 -10.35
N SER A 12 21.60 -26.12 -11.22
CA SER A 12 23.00 -26.16 -10.80
C SER A 12 23.91 -25.04 -11.30
N ALA A 13 23.46 -24.02 -12.05
CA ALA A 13 24.41 -23.00 -12.52
C ALA A 13 23.94 -21.55 -12.77
N ALA A 14 22.65 -21.17 -12.81
CA ALA A 14 22.32 -19.75 -13.06
C ALA A 14 22.26 -18.92 -11.78
N GLY A 15 23.13 -17.91 -11.70
CA GLY A 15 23.11 -16.89 -10.64
C GLY A 15 21.91 -15.93 -10.78
N GLY A 16 21.24 -15.64 -9.67
CA GLY A 16 20.18 -14.63 -9.61
C GLY A 16 19.29 -14.78 -8.38
N HIS A 17 18.92 -13.65 -7.76
CA HIS A 17 18.13 -13.61 -6.51
C HIS A 17 16.74 -14.27 -6.64
N LEU A 18 16.10 -14.14 -7.82
CA LEU A 18 14.81 -14.78 -8.12
C LEU A 18 14.89 -16.30 -8.22
N LYS A 19 15.95 -16.83 -8.85
CA LYS A 19 16.13 -18.28 -9.00
C LYS A 19 16.46 -18.95 -7.67
N ALA A 20 17.23 -18.28 -6.83
CA ALA A 20 17.52 -18.75 -5.47
C ALA A 20 16.23 -18.97 -4.63
N ASN A 21 15.15 -18.26 -4.95
CA ASN A 21 13.87 -18.41 -4.27
C ASN A 21 12.95 -19.50 -4.89
N ASN A 22 13.32 -20.12 -6.01
CA ASN A 22 12.55 -21.22 -6.58
C ASN A 22 12.80 -22.51 -5.79
N GLY A 23 11.71 -23.15 -5.35
CA GLY A 23 11.78 -24.48 -4.75
C GLY A 23 12.05 -25.57 -5.81
N ALA A 24 12.39 -26.78 -5.36
CA ALA A 24 12.63 -27.94 -6.23
C ALA A 24 11.43 -28.34 -7.10
N SER A 25 10.22 -27.90 -6.75
CA SER A 25 8.98 -28.14 -7.50
C SER A 25 8.69 -27.09 -8.58
N ALA A 26 9.56 -26.08 -8.74
CA ALA A 26 9.43 -25.08 -9.79
C ALA A 26 9.63 -25.73 -11.17
N ALA A 27 8.66 -25.59 -12.06
CA ALA A 27 8.67 -26.25 -13.36
C ALA A 27 7.88 -25.48 -14.42
N MET A 28 8.09 -25.80 -15.70
CA MET A 28 7.19 -25.42 -16.79
C MET A 28 6.41 -26.66 -17.22
N ASN A 29 5.08 -26.58 -17.28
CA ASN A 29 4.25 -27.70 -17.72
C ASN A 29 4.15 -27.78 -19.25
N GLY A 30 3.57 -28.87 -19.77
CA GLY A 30 3.39 -29.08 -21.22
C GLY A 30 2.50 -28.04 -21.91
N ALA A 31 1.69 -27.28 -21.15
CA ALA A 31 0.90 -26.16 -21.64
C ALA A 31 1.66 -24.82 -21.60
N LYS A 32 3.00 -24.85 -21.39
CA LYS A 32 3.87 -23.67 -21.27
C LYS A 32 3.52 -22.75 -20.10
N GLN A 33 2.95 -23.28 -19.03
CA GLN A 33 2.67 -22.53 -17.80
C GLN A 33 3.79 -22.76 -16.78
N CYS A 34 4.18 -21.69 -16.10
CA CYS A 34 5.15 -21.77 -15.00
C CYS A 34 4.42 -22.19 -13.71
N LEU A 35 4.86 -23.28 -13.09
CA LEU A 35 4.31 -23.82 -11.84
C LEU A 35 5.32 -23.63 -10.71
N ASN A 36 4.86 -23.20 -9.54
CA ASN A 36 5.67 -23.01 -8.33
C ASN A 36 6.94 -22.15 -8.53
N VAL A 37 6.90 -21.22 -9.49
CA VAL A 37 8.01 -20.30 -9.77
C VAL A 37 7.82 -19.04 -8.92
N TYR A 38 8.86 -18.62 -8.20
CA TYR A 38 8.83 -17.50 -7.26
C TYR A 38 8.38 -16.18 -7.89
N CYS A 39 8.70 -15.93 -9.16
CA CYS A 39 8.21 -14.76 -9.91
C CYS A 39 6.68 -14.67 -9.97
N HIS A 40 5.98 -15.78 -9.73
CA HIS A 40 4.53 -15.86 -9.68
C HIS A 40 4.03 -16.11 -8.25
N SER A 41 4.86 -15.87 -7.24
CA SER A 41 4.44 -15.96 -5.85
C SER A 41 3.89 -14.64 -5.32
N ASN A 42 3.28 -14.67 -4.14
CA ASN A 42 2.93 -13.48 -3.36
C ASN A 42 4.14 -12.80 -2.70
N GLY A 43 5.37 -13.32 -2.87
CA GLY A 43 6.59 -12.81 -2.25
C GLY A 43 6.61 -12.89 -0.71
N TYR A 44 5.59 -13.49 -0.08
CA TYR A 44 5.43 -13.53 1.37
C TYR A 44 5.99 -14.84 1.92
N SER A 45 7.25 -14.80 2.36
CA SER A 45 8.01 -16.01 2.76
C SER A 45 7.35 -16.83 3.86
N ALA A 46 6.59 -16.21 4.77
CA ALA A 46 5.90 -16.92 5.84
C ALA A 46 4.68 -17.72 5.36
N ASN A 47 4.12 -17.39 4.18
CA ASN A 47 3.01 -18.13 3.58
C ASN A 47 3.04 -17.95 2.05
N VAL A 48 3.98 -18.64 1.40
CA VAL A 48 4.19 -18.52 -0.05
C VAL A 48 3.00 -19.13 -0.79
N GLN A 49 2.35 -18.32 -1.62
CA GLN A 49 1.28 -18.74 -2.52
C GLN A 49 1.66 -18.39 -3.95
N TYR A 50 1.23 -19.19 -4.93
CA TYR A 50 1.55 -18.99 -6.34
C TYR A 50 0.30 -18.69 -7.16
N ALA A 51 0.44 -17.76 -8.11
CA ALA A 51 -0.57 -17.40 -9.08
C ALA A 51 -0.73 -18.50 -10.13
N THR A 52 -1.96 -18.69 -10.61
CA THR A 52 -2.16 -19.39 -11.87
C THR A 52 -1.68 -18.49 -13.00
N THR A 53 -0.60 -18.89 -13.67
CA THR A 53 -0.03 -18.10 -14.75
C THR A 53 -0.68 -18.47 -16.09
N PRO A 54 -0.95 -17.49 -16.98
CA PRO A 54 -1.18 -17.77 -18.38
C PRO A 54 -0.03 -18.59 -18.98
N ALA A 55 -0.32 -19.34 -20.02
CA ALA A 55 0.71 -19.97 -20.84
C ALA A 55 1.68 -18.90 -21.37
N TRP A 56 2.95 -19.24 -21.55
CA TRP A 56 3.94 -18.37 -22.18
C TRP A 56 3.46 -17.91 -23.57
N GLY A 57 3.46 -16.60 -23.80
CA GLY A 57 2.88 -15.97 -25.00
C GLY A 57 1.36 -15.76 -24.95
N GLY A 58 0.70 -16.09 -23.83
CA GLY A 58 -0.69 -15.79 -23.57
C GLY A 58 -0.93 -14.33 -23.15
N SER A 59 -2.19 -13.98 -22.94
CA SER A 59 -2.62 -12.66 -22.45
C SER A 59 -3.10 -12.73 -21.00
N PHE A 60 -2.90 -11.64 -20.26
CA PHE A 60 -3.59 -11.42 -19.00
C PHE A 60 -4.91 -10.71 -19.29
N PRO A 61 -6.08 -11.32 -18.98
CA PRO A 61 -7.33 -10.59 -19.00
C PRO A 61 -7.33 -9.53 -17.90
N ASP A 62 -7.97 -8.38 -18.16
CA ASP A 62 -8.18 -7.29 -17.20
C ASP A 62 -6.90 -6.67 -16.60
N ASP A 63 -6.87 -6.48 -15.27
CA ASP A 63 -5.75 -5.85 -14.58
C ASP A 63 -4.56 -6.82 -14.43
N LYS A 64 -3.48 -6.49 -15.11
CA LYS A 64 -2.24 -7.29 -15.14
C LYS A 64 -1.65 -7.50 -13.75
N CYS A 65 -1.82 -6.55 -12.83
CA CYS A 65 -1.31 -6.65 -11.45
C CYS A 65 -2.08 -7.73 -10.66
N SER A 66 -3.39 -7.79 -10.84
CA SER A 66 -4.28 -8.75 -10.18
C SER A 66 -3.99 -10.21 -10.54
N ASN A 67 -3.45 -10.43 -11.74
CA ASN A 67 -3.13 -11.76 -12.23
C ASN A 67 -1.86 -12.36 -11.63
N CYS A 68 -0.99 -11.53 -11.02
CA CYS A 68 0.24 -12.02 -10.38
C CYS A 68 0.15 -12.02 -8.85
N HIS A 69 -0.50 -11.03 -8.23
CA HIS A 69 -0.59 -10.92 -6.76
C HIS A 69 -1.81 -10.10 -6.28
N GLY A 70 -2.92 -10.10 -7.01
CA GLY A 70 -4.20 -9.56 -6.53
C GLY A 70 -4.35 -8.02 -6.46
N ASN A 71 -3.44 -7.23 -7.06
CA ASN A 71 -3.49 -5.75 -7.15
C ASN A 71 -3.78 -5.03 -5.84
N SER A 72 -2.75 -4.98 -4.98
CA SER A 72 -2.83 -4.98 -3.51
C SER A 72 -3.21 -6.39 -3.02
N PRO A 73 -2.23 -7.19 -2.56
CA PRO A 73 -2.45 -8.58 -2.16
C PRO A 73 -3.69 -8.77 -1.29
N GLY A 74 -4.58 -9.70 -1.66
CA GLY A 74 -5.79 -9.98 -0.90
C GLY A 74 -7.00 -10.55 -1.64
N VAL A 75 -7.07 -10.50 -2.98
CA VAL A 75 -8.26 -11.01 -3.72
C VAL A 75 -8.05 -12.39 -4.33
N ASN A 76 -6.96 -12.57 -5.10
CA ASN A 76 -6.66 -13.83 -5.78
C ASN A 76 -5.48 -14.58 -5.13
N ILE A 77 -4.59 -13.84 -4.50
CA ILE A 77 -3.46 -14.35 -3.73
C ILE A 77 -3.28 -13.43 -2.54
N ALA A 78 -3.27 -14.00 -1.34
CA ALA A 78 -3.12 -13.23 -0.12
C ALA A 78 -1.66 -12.78 0.02
N GLY A 79 -1.44 -11.52 0.37
CA GLY A 79 -0.15 -11.06 0.87
C GLY A 79 -0.22 -10.89 2.38
N SER A 80 0.66 -10.07 2.93
CA SER A 80 0.64 -9.75 4.35
C SER A 80 -0.66 -9.03 4.76
N THR A 81 -1.07 -9.21 6.02
CA THR A 81 -2.24 -8.56 6.62
C THR A 81 -2.20 -7.03 6.50
N ALA A 82 -1.00 -6.45 6.43
CA ALA A 82 -0.83 -5.01 6.22
C ALA A 82 -1.51 -4.49 4.94
N HIS A 83 -1.61 -5.27 3.87
CA HIS A 83 -2.18 -4.78 2.60
C HIS A 83 -3.66 -4.43 2.71
N SER A 84 -4.47 -5.24 3.39
CA SER A 84 -5.91 -5.00 3.54
C SER A 84 -6.21 -3.77 4.41
N ALA A 85 -5.29 -3.38 5.29
CA ALA A 85 -5.42 -2.20 6.13
C ALA A 85 -5.05 -0.88 5.43
N HIS A 86 -4.30 -0.93 4.33
CA HIS A 86 -3.65 0.25 3.71
C HIS A 86 -4.13 0.48 2.26
N VAL A 87 -5.44 0.44 2.04
CA VAL A 87 -6.05 0.45 0.69
C VAL A 87 -6.65 1.78 0.23
N VAL A 88 -6.96 2.70 1.15
CA VAL A 88 -7.58 3.99 0.80
C VAL A 88 -7.00 5.15 1.59
N GLY A 89 -7.08 5.12 2.91
CA GLY A 89 -6.62 6.24 3.74
C GLY A 89 -6.99 6.07 5.21
N ILE A 90 -6.33 6.85 6.05
CA ILE A 90 -6.49 6.77 7.51
C ILE A 90 -7.91 7.28 7.89
N HIS A 91 -8.72 6.38 8.47
CA HIS A 91 -10.12 6.63 8.86
C HIS A 91 -11.06 7.07 7.72
N TYR A 92 -10.84 6.66 6.47
CA TYR A 92 -11.57 7.20 5.30
C TYR A 92 -13.12 7.03 5.32
N GLU A 93 -13.65 6.15 6.18
CA GLU A 93 -15.09 5.84 6.29
C GLU A 93 -15.82 6.55 7.43
N ASP A 94 -15.11 6.95 8.48
CA ASP A 94 -15.71 7.22 9.80
C ASP A 94 -15.18 8.53 10.42
N ILE A 95 -15.09 9.58 9.62
CA ILE A 95 -14.67 10.91 10.10
C ILE A 95 -15.89 11.77 10.34
N PHE A 96 -16.11 12.22 11.57
CA PHE A 96 -17.18 13.18 11.86
C PHE A 96 -16.85 14.56 11.26
N ASN A 97 -17.85 15.31 10.81
CA ASN A 97 -17.66 16.62 10.17
C ASN A 97 -17.58 17.79 11.17
N GLY A 98 -17.70 17.51 12.48
CA GLY A 98 -17.72 18.51 13.53
C GLY A 98 -19.08 19.14 13.80
N ILE A 99 -20.15 18.69 13.13
CA ILE A 99 -21.51 19.22 13.29
C ILE A 99 -22.50 18.09 13.62
N SER A 100 -22.77 17.19 12.67
CA SER A 100 -23.83 16.18 12.84
C SER A 100 -23.71 14.95 11.94
N LYS A 101 -22.75 14.90 11.01
CA LYS A 101 -22.65 13.82 10.01
C LYS A 101 -21.20 13.42 9.78
N LYS A 102 -20.99 12.32 9.06
CA LYS A 102 -19.68 11.93 8.57
C LYS A 102 -19.25 12.82 7.40
N LEU A 103 -17.95 13.03 7.23
CA LEU A 103 -17.40 13.58 6.00
C LEU A 103 -17.75 12.64 4.84
N PRO A 104 -18.02 13.16 3.63
CA PRO A 104 -18.06 12.34 2.44
C PRO A 104 -16.71 11.62 2.27
N ARG A 105 -16.75 10.36 1.81
CA ARG A 105 -15.55 9.56 1.53
C ARG A 105 -14.58 10.35 0.64
N GLY A 106 -15.03 10.78 -0.55
CA GLY A 106 -14.24 11.55 -1.50
C GLY A 106 -14.93 12.83 -1.96
N GLY A 107 -14.21 13.71 -2.66
CA GLY A 107 -14.79 14.94 -3.21
C GLY A 107 -13.81 15.81 -4.00
N GLY A 108 -14.35 16.89 -4.57
CA GLY A 108 -13.64 17.96 -5.28
C GLY A 108 -12.74 18.82 -4.38
N ASP A 109 -12.05 19.82 -4.94
CA ASP A 109 -11.10 20.68 -4.19
C ASP A 109 -11.76 21.53 -3.10
N THR A 110 -13.06 21.79 -3.30
CA THR A 110 -13.94 22.54 -2.41
C THR A 110 -14.66 21.66 -1.41
N VAL A 111 -14.56 20.33 -1.52
CA VAL A 111 -15.27 19.38 -0.67
C VAL A 111 -14.40 19.02 0.52
N ASN A 112 -14.97 19.12 1.73
CA ASN A 112 -14.33 18.60 2.92
C ASN A 112 -14.51 17.08 2.96
N ALA A 113 -13.59 16.33 2.35
CA ALA A 113 -13.70 14.88 2.18
C ALA A 113 -12.62 14.11 2.95
N ALA A 114 -12.90 12.85 3.27
CA ALA A 114 -12.05 11.95 4.04
C ALA A 114 -10.90 11.33 3.23
N HIS A 115 -10.94 11.32 1.90
CA HIS A 115 -9.87 10.84 1.02
C HIS A 115 -9.79 11.63 -0.30
N GLY A 116 -8.75 11.35 -1.09
CA GLY A 116 -8.65 11.79 -2.48
C GLY A 116 -8.02 13.16 -2.67
N ARG A 117 -7.30 13.68 -1.66
CA ARG A 117 -6.57 14.96 -1.75
C ARG A 117 -5.22 14.85 -1.06
N ASN A 118 -4.16 14.64 -1.83
CA ASN A 118 -2.78 14.43 -1.34
C ASN A 118 -2.32 15.40 -0.25
N ASN A 119 -2.71 16.67 -0.31
CA ASN A 119 -2.30 17.72 0.63
C ASN A 119 -3.18 17.87 1.88
N ARG A 120 -4.28 17.11 2.01
CA ARG A 120 -5.27 17.25 3.11
C ARG A 120 -5.77 15.91 3.66
N SER A 121 -5.90 14.93 2.79
CA SER A 121 -6.17 13.53 3.10
C SER A 121 -5.53 12.64 2.04
N THR A 122 -4.30 12.23 2.31
CA THR A 122 -3.49 11.45 1.39
C THR A 122 -4.12 10.08 1.19
N THR A 123 -4.33 9.73 -0.07
CA THR A 123 -4.71 8.36 -0.44
C THR A 123 -3.52 7.45 -0.20
N ILE A 124 -3.71 6.38 0.57
CA ILE A 124 -2.71 5.34 0.75
C ILE A 124 -2.84 4.36 -0.40
N ASN A 125 -1.75 4.20 -1.15
CA ASN A 125 -1.63 3.30 -2.29
C ASN A 125 -0.20 2.72 -2.29
N CYS A 126 0.11 1.79 -3.20
CA CYS A 126 1.39 1.09 -3.27
C CYS A 126 2.59 2.05 -3.25
N ASN A 127 2.48 3.21 -3.92
CA ASN A 127 3.56 4.20 -4.01
C ASN A 127 3.94 4.85 -2.67
N ILE A 128 3.10 4.74 -1.63
CA ILE A 128 3.44 5.25 -0.30
C ILE A 128 4.54 4.40 0.34
N CYS A 129 4.47 3.08 0.21
CA CYS A 129 5.39 2.13 0.84
C CYS A 129 6.41 1.53 -0.13
N HIS A 130 6.09 1.47 -1.42
CA HIS A 130 6.90 0.87 -2.49
C HIS A 130 7.24 1.93 -3.54
N SER A 131 7.66 3.12 -3.10
CA SER A 131 7.86 4.28 -3.98
C SER A 131 8.95 4.09 -5.04
N SER A 132 9.89 3.18 -4.80
CA SER A 132 10.89 2.77 -5.79
C SER A 132 10.31 1.90 -6.90
N THR A 133 9.24 1.15 -6.63
CA THR A 133 8.64 0.20 -7.57
C THR A 133 7.42 0.79 -8.28
N VAL A 134 6.61 1.57 -7.57
CA VAL A 134 5.35 2.15 -8.05
C VAL A 134 5.35 3.65 -7.76
N SER A 135 5.06 4.47 -8.78
CA SER A 135 4.98 5.93 -8.64
C SER A 135 3.55 6.49 -8.74
N SER A 136 2.60 5.68 -9.25
CA SER A 136 1.20 6.07 -9.40
C SER A 136 0.50 6.29 -8.05
N PHE A 137 -0.18 7.43 -7.91
CA PHE A 137 -0.98 7.75 -6.72
C PHE A 137 -2.41 7.20 -6.74
N PHE A 138 -2.83 6.59 -7.85
CA PHE A 138 -4.17 6.09 -8.09
C PHE A 138 -4.13 4.67 -8.63
N ASN A 139 -5.20 3.92 -8.37
CA ASN A 139 -5.36 2.55 -8.85
C ASN A 139 -6.85 2.17 -8.88
N ASP A 140 -7.58 2.63 -9.90
CA ASP A 140 -9.02 2.35 -10.03
C ASP A 140 -9.33 0.85 -10.18
N LYS A 141 -8.34 0.02 -10.50
CA LYS A 141 -8.48 -1.43 -10.62
C LYS A 141 -8.27 -2.16 -9.30
N ASN A 142 -7.88 -1.46 -8.24
CA ASN A 142 -7.85 -2.04 -6.90
C ASN A 142 -9.27 -2.45 -6.49
N SER A 143 -9.38 -3.56 -5.76
CA SER A 143 -10.67 -4.12 -5.34
C SER A 143 -11.54 -3.17 -4.54
N VAL A 144 -10.95 -2.26 -3.77
CA VAL A 144 -11.68 -1.27 -2.97
C VAL A 144 -11.97 -0.01 -3.79
N CYS A 145 -11.04 0.40 -4.64
CA CYS A 145 -11.21 1.62 -5.45
C CYS A 145 -12.31 1.46 -6.49
N LYS A 146 -12.38 0.30 -7.17
CA LYS A 146 -13.37 0.04 -8.25
C LYS A 146 -14.82 0.12 -7.77
N ASP A 147 -15.07 -0.15 -6.49
CA ASP A 147 -16.43 -0.13 -5.92
C ASP A 147 -16.99 1.29 -5.87
N CYS A 148 -16.13 2.31 -5.88
CA CYS A 148 -16.51 3.71 -5.91
C CYS A 148 -16.19 4.40 -7.25
N HIS A 149 -15.04 4.08 -7.86
CA HIS A 149 -14.55 4.73 -9.08
C HIS A 149 -15.04 4.01 -10.35
N GLY A 150 -15.74 4.75 -11.22
CA GLY A 150 -16.41 4.21 -12.43
C GLY A 150 -17.94 4.15 -12.30
N GLY A 151 -18.49 4.58 -11.16
CA GLY A 151 -19.93 4.79 -10.95
C GLY A 151 -20.19 6.09 -10.21
N VAL A 152 -19.99 6.08 -8.89
CA VAL A 152 -20.23 7.25 -8.02
C VAL A 152 -19.12 8.30 -8.04
N ALA A 153 -17.90 7.91 -8.45
CA ALA A 153 -16.75 8.79 -8.59
C ALA A 153 -16.08 8.61 -9.97
N PRO A 154 -15.45 9.67 -10.52
CA PRO A 154 -14.74 9.57 -11.79
C PRO A 154 -13.48 8.71 -11.66
N LEU A 155 -13.16 7.98 -12.72
CA LEU A 155 -11.90 7.25 -12.87
C LEU A 155 -10.70 8.22 -12.79
N LYS A 156 -9.61 7.77 -12.17
CA LYS A 156 -8.33 8.46 -11.97
C LYS A 156 -7.14 7.79 -12.65
N GLY A 157 -7.26 6.52 -13.02
CA GLY A 157 -6.22 5.74 -13.71
C GLY A 157 -5.81 4.49 -12.95
N ASN A 158 -4.97 3.70 -13.59
CA ASN A 158 -4.47 2.42 -13.06
C ASN A 158 -3.11 2.61 -12.38
N ALA A 159 -2.75 1.68 -11.49
CA ALA A 159 -1.39 1.61 -10.98
C ALA A 159 -0.39 1.32 -12.11
N SER A 160 0.83 1.84 -11.98
CA SER A 160 1.92 1.59 -12.92
C SER A 160 3.23 1.27 -12.21
N ILE A 161 3.95 0.29 -12.75
CA ILE A 161 5.31 -0.04 -12.29
C ILE A 161 6.26 0.98 -12.89
N ALA A 162 6.94 1.72 -12.02
CA ALA A 162 7.90 2.74 -12.39
C ALA A 162 9.29 2.14 -12.65
N ASP A 163 9.69 1.15 -11.86
CA ASP A 163 10.97 0.44 -12.01
C ASP A 163 10.75 -1.07 -11.98
N THR A 164 10.88 -1.70 -13.14
CA THR A 164 10.72 -3.16 -13.27
C THR A 164 11.86 -3.92 -12.60
N SER A 165 13.03 -3.32 -12.43
CA SER A 165 14.15 -3.94 -11.69
C SER A 165 13.89 -4.03 -10.18
N LYS A 166 12.90 -3.29 -9.67
CA LYS A 166 12.42 -3.33 -8.28
C LYS A 166 11.10 -4.08 -8.13
N HIS A 167 10.47 -4.44 -9.24
CA HIS A 167 9.26 -5.26 -9.24
C HIS A 167 9.59 -6.75 -9.27
N VAL A 168 10.59 -7.14 -10.06
CA VAL A 168 11.02 -8.54 -10.23
C VAL A 168 12.48 -8.73 -9.83
N ASN A 169 12.76 -8.69 -8.52
CA ASN A 169 14.14 -8.88 -8.00
C ASN A 169 14.26 -9.85 -6.83
N GLY A 170 13.17 -10.52 -6.43
CA GLY A 170 13.23 -11.51 -5.35
C GLY A 170 13.11 -10.92 -3.95
N SER A 171 12.91 -9.60 -3.82
CA SER A 171 12.83 -8.89 -2.56
C SER A 171 11.52 -8.12 -2.42
N VAL A 172 11.03 -7.98 -1.19
CA VAL A 172 9.94 -7.06 -0.86
C VAL A 172 10.54 -5.69 -0.58
N ASP A 173 10.70 -4.89 -1.65
CA ASP A 173 11.30 -3.57 -1.58
C ASP A 173 10.35 -2.54 -0.96
N VAL A 174 10.34 -2.45 0.37
CA VAL A 174 9.72 -1.32 1.05
C VAL A 174 10.68 -0.14 0.94
N ASN A 175 10.20 0.97 0.36
CA ASN A 175 10.84 2.28 0.37
C ASN A 175 9.76 3.36 0.42
N PHE A 176 9.66 4.06 1.56
CA PHE A 176 8.64 5.07 1.76
C PHE A 176 8.85 6.29 0.88
N ILE A 177 7.74 6.88 0.42
CA ILE A 177 7.76 8.10 -0.37
C ILE A 177 8.42 9.27 0.38
N ASN A 178 9.17 10.09 -0.34
CA ASN A 178 9.71 11.35 0.16
C ASN A 178 8.65 12.47 0.18
N SER A 179 7.56 12.25 0.93
CA SER A 179 6.48 13.22 1.11
C SER A 179 5.89 13.10 2.51
N THR A 180 5.34 14.21 3.00
CA THR A 180 4.49 14.20 4.19
C THR A 180 3.14 13.56 3.86
N ILE A 181 2.50 12.96 4.86
CA ILE A 181 1.15 12.39 4.76
C ILE A 181 0.18 13.26 5.52
N ALA A 182 -0.95 13.58 4.88
CA ALA A 182 -2.05 14.33 5.48
C ALA A 182 -3.24 13.42 5.79
N THR A 183 -3.96 13.72 6.85
CA THR A 183 -5.18 13.00 7.24
C THR A 183 -6.26 13.91 7.80
N LYS A 184 -7.51 13.54 7.52
CA LYS A 184 -8.70 14.11 8.12
C LYS A 184 -9.14 13.42 9.40
N ALA A 185 -8.47 12.34 9.80
CA ALA A 185 -8.81 11.58 11.01
C ALA A 185 -8.90 12.50 12.24
N GLN A 186 -9.97 12.36 13.02
CA GLN A 186 -10.17 13.21 14.19
C GLN A 186 -9.54 12.58 15.42
N VAL A 187 -8.65 13.32 16.07
CA VAL A 187 -8.06 12.95 17.35
C VAL A 187 -8.33 14.10 18.33
N ALA A 188 -8.92 13.77 19.48
CA ALA A 188 -9.20 14.73 20.55
C ALA A 188 -7.94 15.52 20.92
N GLN A 189 -8.08 16.80 21.29
CA GLN A 189 -6.92 17.69 21.51
C GLN A 189 -5.95 17.16 22.58
N ALA A 190 -6.48 16.65 23.69
CA ALA A 190 -5.68 16.08 24.78
C ALA A 190 -4.92 14.82 24.34
N ALA A 191 -5.58 13.97 23.54
CA ALA A 191 -4.94 12.82 22.93
C ALA A 191 -3.86 13.27 21.94
N PHE A 192 -4.17 14.22 21.05
CA PHE A 192 -3.28 14.72 20.00
C PHE A 192 -1.91 15.20 20.51
N ALA A 193 -1.87 15.87 21.67
CA ALA A 193 -0.62 16.29 22.30
C ALA A 193 0.38 15.13 22.47
N ALA A 194 -0.09 13.93 22.85
CA ALA A 194 0.75 12.75 22.99
C ALA A 194 1.32 12.24 21.64
N TYR A 195 0.56 12.36 20.54
CA TYR A 195 0.99 11.97 19.18
C TYR A 195 1.93 12.99 18.54
N THR A 196 1.94 14.22 19.02
CA THR A 196 2.79 15.29 18.51
C THR A 196 4.05 15.50 19.33
N ALA A 197 4.20 14.85 20.49
CA ALA A 197 5.42 14.92 21.28
C ALA A 197 6.61 14.21 20.60
N ALA A 198 6.34 13.23 19.72
CA ALA A 198 7.36 12.65 18.86
C ALA A 198 7.90 13.72 17.89
N GLY A 199 9.23 13.86 17.82
CA GLY A 199 9.91 14.76 16.88
C GLY A 199 9.63 14.37 15.42
N SER A 200 10.48 13.53 14.85
CA SER A 200 10.35 13.03 13.46
C SER A 200 9.17 12.08 13.23
N GLY A 201 8.56 11.49 14.27
CA GLY A 201 7.37 10.63 14.10
C GLY A 201 6.03 11.31 14.36
N GLY A 202 6.03 12.58 14.72
CA GLY A 202 4.83 13.27 15.18
C GLY A 202 3.98 13.87 14.05
N TRP A 203 2.78 14.28 14.43
CA TRP A 203 1.87 15.02 13.56
C TRP A 203 1.89 16.53 13.87
N SER A 204 1.50 17.34 12.90
CA SER A 204 1.22 18.76 13.02
C SER A 204 -0.24 19.00 12.65
N ARG A 205 -0.95 19.76 13.48
CA ARG A 205 -2.35 20.11 13.21
C ARG A 205 -2.42 21.41 12.44
N ASN A 206 -2.97 21.34 11.24
CA ASN A 206 -3.35 22.52 10.48
C ASN A 206 -4.84 22.80 10.71
N LYS A 207 -5.12 23.83 11.52
CA LYS A 207 -6.45 24.43 11.75
C LYS A 207 -7.56 23.49 12.26
N SER A 208 -8.23 23.93 13.33
CA SER A 208 -9.46 23.34 13.90
C SER A 208 -9.36 21.90 14.43
N ILE A 209 -9.96 21.66 15.59
CA ILE A 209 -9.96 20.36 16.27
C ILE A 209 -10.82 19.33 15.50
N TYR A 210 -11.94 19.77 14.94
CA TYR A 210 -12.88 18.90 14.25
C TYR A 210 -12.72 18.90 12.73
N LYS A 211 -11.73 19.63 12.18
CA LYS A 211 -11.43 19.63 10.74
C LYS A 211 -12.67 19.85 9.86
N SER A 212 -13.61 20.69 10.33
CA SER A 212 -14.93 20.91 9.73
C SER A 212 -14.90 21.61 8.37
N TYR A 213 -13.74 22.13 7.98
CA TYR A 213 -13.51 22.80 6.71
C TYR A 213 -12.40 22.11 5.91
N THR A 214 -12.36 22.40 4.61
CA THR A 214 -11.32 21.92 3.69
C THR A 214 -9.91 22.20 4.20
N SER A 215 -9.71 23.33 4.89
CA SER A 215 -8.44 23.78 5.44
C SER A 215 -7.97 23.03 6.69
N GLY A 216 -8.84 22.27 7.37
CA GLY A 216 -8.49 21.56 8.60
C GLY A 216 -7.96 20.15 8.35
N TYR A 217 -6.74 19.82 8.73
CA TYR A 217 -6.15 18.47 8.60
C TYR A 217 -4.94 18.31 9.51
N ASP A 218 -4.52 17.07 9.76
CA ASP A 218 -3.24 16.81 10.41
C ASP A 218 -2.26 16.33 9.33
N VAL A 219 -0.98 16.67 9.46
CA VAL A 219 0.09 16.28 8.54
C VAL A 219 1.30 15.77 9.31
N THR A 220 2.00 14.76 8.80
CA THR A 220 3.25 14.29 9.42
C THR A 220 4.28 15.43 9.44
N LYS A 221 5.05 15.55 10.53
CA LYS A 221 6.05 16.63 10.70
C LYS A 221 7.20 16.55 9.71
N VAL A 222 7.52 15.34 9.26
CA VAL A 222 8.58 15.07 8.28
C VAL A 222 8.03 14.17 7.18
N ALA A 223 8.76 14.09 6.08
CA ALA A 223 8.49 13.12 5.03
C ALA A 223 8.62 11.68 5.57
N LEU A 224 7.81 10.74 5.09
CA LEU A 224 7.88 9.35 5.57
C LEU A 224 9.27 8.72 5.36
N SER A 225 9.94 9.06 4.26
CA SER A 225 11.33 8.70 3.97
C SER A 225 12.33 9.13 5.06
N ALA A 226 12.01 10.16 5.84
CA ALA A 226 12.85 10.70 6.93
C ALA A 226 12.46 10.14 8.31
N SER A 227 11.42 9.32 8.39
CA SER A 227 11.02 8.56 9.57
C SER A 227 10.97 7.03 9.33
N PRO A 228 11.91 6.40 8.60
CA PRO A 228 11.78 4.99 8.25
C PRO A 228 12.33 4.10 9.38
N ALA A 229 11.60 3.99 10.50
CA ALA A 229 11.85 2.89 11.42
C ALA A 229 11.02 1.68 10.97
N TYR A 230 11.41 1.03 9.87
CA TYR A 230 10.84 -0.24 9.47
C TYR A 230 11.95 -1.29 9.31
N SER A 231 11.56 -2.55 9.41
CA SER A 231 12.41 -3.72 9.21
C SER A 231 11.62 -4.79 8.47
N ALA A 232 12.26 -5.90 8.14
CA ALA A 232 11.57 -7.08 7.61
C ALA A 232 10.47 -7.60 8.56
N ALA A 233 10.57 -7.34 9.87
CA ALA A 233 9.61 -7.81 10.86
C ALA A 233 8.42 -6.84 11.07
N GLY A 234 8.62 -5.54 10.88
CA GLY A 234 7.57 -4.57 11.18
C GLY A 234 7.86 -3.13 10.80
N CYS A 235 7.00 -2.24 11.25
CA CYS A 235 6.94 -0.84 10.88
C CYS A 235 6.65 0.03 12.12
N ALA A 236 7.36 1.14 12.27
CA ALA A 236 7.18 2.14 13.31
C ALA A 236 7.33 3.54 12.69
N VAL A 237 6.37 3.92 11.84
CA VAL A 237 6.35 5.21 11.16
C VAL A 237 5.33 6.17 11.78
N ALA A 238 5.36 7.43 11.36
CA ALA A 238 4.43 8.45 11.83
C ALA A 238 2.94 8.07 11.71
N CYS A 239 2.56 7.28 10.70
CA CYS A 239 1.20 6.76 10.56
C CYS A 239 0.73 5.91 11.76
N HIS A 240 1.65 5.23 12.44
CA HIS A 240 1.39 4.42 13.64
C HIS A 240 1.72 5.18 14.94
N GLY A 241 1.96 6.49 14.87
CA GLY A 241 2.41 7.27 16.03
C GLY A 241 3.73 6.75 16.60
N ASN A 242 4.58 6.14 15.76
CA ASN A 242 5.79 5.40 16.13
C ASN A 242 5.57 4.16 17.02
N ASN A 243 4.34 3.68 17.17
CA ASN A 243 4.13 2.35 17.75
C ASN A 243 4.70 1.29 16.79
N ALA A 244 5.40 0.31 17.34
CA ALA A 244 5.85 -0.84 16.57
C ALA A 244 4.65 -1.74 16.23
N VAL A 245 4.45 -2.00 14.94
CA VAL A 245 3.49 -2.97 14.42
C VAL A 245 4.20 -3.97 13.52
N LEU A 246 3.73 -5.21 13.47
CA LEU A 246 4.27 -6.23 12.58
C LEU A 246 3.52 -6.22 11.25
N TRP A 247 4.18 -6.65 10.17
CA TRP A 247 3.53 -6.75 8.84
C TRP A 247 2.37 -7.75 8.82
N THR A 248 2.34 -8.65 9.81
CA THR A 248 1.34 -9.70 9.99
C THR A 248 0.18 -9.29 10.90
N ASP A 249 0.31 -8.16 11.59
CA ASP A 249 -0.72 -7.70 12.51
C ASP A 249 -1.97 -7.23 11.76
N THR A 250 -3.12 -7.51 12.35
CA THR A 250 -4.35 -6.81 12.00
C THR A 250 -4.27 -5.40 12.61
N VAL A 251 -4.36 -4.37 11.77
CA VAL A 251 -4.37 -2.99 12.24
C VAL A 251 -5.63 -2.75 13.07
N THR A 252 -5.45 -2.31 14.31
CA THR A 252 -6.53 -1.94 15.23
C THR A 252 -6.35 -0.50 15.70
N CYS A 253 -7.30 0.00 16.48
CA CYS A 253 -7.20 1.34 17.06
C CYS A 253 -5.90 1.52 17.86
N THR A 254 -5.44 0.50 18.59
CA THR A 254 -4.22 0.59 19.42
C THR A 254 -2.92 0.53 18.63
N SER A 255 -2.98 0.13 17.36
CA SER A 255 -1.84 0.20 16.44
C SER A 255 -1.37 1.64 16.22
N CYS A 256 -2.29 2.61 16.35
CA CYS A 256 -1.96 4.03 16.22
C CYS A 256 -2.20 4.76 17.55
N HIS A 257 -3.22 4.40 18.30
CA HIS A 257 -3.70 5.16 19.44
C HIS A 257 -3.29 4.60 20.80
N THR A 258 -2.62 5.43 21.62
CA THR A 258 -2.33 5.10 23.02
C THR A 258 -3.51 5.39 23.95
N ARG A 259 -4.47 6.21 23.51
CA ARG A 259 -5.74 6.53 24.19
C ARG A 259 -6.81 6.86 23.16
N LEU A 260 -8.03 6.37 23.38
CA LEU A 260 -9.21 6.63 22.54
C LEU A 260 -10.16 7.69 23.12
N LYS A 261 -9.85 8.20 24.32
CA LYS A 261 -10.60 9.23 25.05
C LYS A 261 -9.63 10.14 25.80
#